data_AF-A0A8T1Q2C4-F1
#
_entry.id   AF-A0A8T1Q2C4-F1
#
_cell.length_a   1.000
_cell.length_b   1.000
_cell.length_c   1.000
_cell.angle_alpha   90.00
_cell.angle_beta   90.00
_cell.angle_gamma   90.00
#
_symmetry.space_group_name_H-M   'P 1'
#
loop_
_entity.id
_entity.type
_entity.pdbx_description
1 polymer ?
#
loop_
_entity_poly.entity_id
_entity_poly.type
_entity_poly.pdbx_seq_one_letter_code
_entity_poly.pdbx_strand_id
1 'polypeptide(L)'
;MDLRLTRSLEKKAYELLEAIPKPFISLHLRFEPDMVAYSQCQYSGLSSASIKTIEAAQGDRKPWTGELACIWRKRGKCPLMPNDMAFILQALSIPTNTNIYLAAGDGLMEIEGLTSVYTNVVTKSSLLSGEYFTSMHGNTKAALDYHVSINSDSYVATYFENMDKMVAAMRVFKGLYKTLFLSRRAFADFTSQGLRGRELMQALWKAHRDDYVIGRESALPDCFREVKL
;
A
#
# COMPACT_ATOMS: atom_id res chain seq x y z
N MET A 1 25.61 -3.72 5.60
CA MET A 1 25.91 -2.82 4.47
C MET A 1 24.75 -1.84 4.38
N ASP A 2 25.00 -0.55 4.57
CA ASP A 2 23.96 0.50 4.60
C ASP A 2 23.74 1.02 3.17
N LEU A 3 22.52 0.90 2.66
CA LEU A 3 22.19 1.29 1.28
C LEU A 3 21.91 2.79 1.26
N ARG A 4 22.87 3.57 0.78
CA ARG A 4 22.81 5.05 0.81
C ARG A 4 22.43 5.64 -0.54
N LEU A 5 21.59 6.66 -0.51
CA LEU A 5 21.25 7.46 -1.68
C LEU A 5 22.45 8.34 -2.07
N THR A 6 22.47 8.82 -3.32
CA THR A 6 23.42 9.87 -3.72
C THR A 6 23.15 11.13 -2.90
N ARG A 7 24.18 11.92 -2.58
CA ARG A 7 24.04 13.11 -1.70
C ARG A 7 22.93 14.08 -2.14
N SER A 8 22.79 14.29 -3.45
CA SER A 8 21.75 15.18 -3.99
C SER A 8 20.34 14.63 -3.78
N LEU A 9 20.17 13.31 -3.89
CA LEU A 9 18.89 12.65 -3.68
C LEU A 9 18.56 12.49 -2.20
N GLU A 10 19.58 12.21 -1.38
CA GLU A 10 19.48 12.13 0.07
C GLU A 10 18.95 13.45 0.66
N LYS A 11 19.48 14.60 0.23
CA LYS A 11 18.99 15.93 0.65
C LYS A 11 17.49 16.09 0.37
N LYS A 12 17.04 15.74 -0.84
CA LYS A 12 15.61 15.80 -1.21
C LYS A 12 14.76 14.82 -0.41
N ALA A 13 15.29 13.65 -0.10
CA ALA A 13 14.61 12.65 0.71
C ALA A 13 14.40 13.16 2.15
N TYR A 14 15.38 13.86 2.71
CA TYR A 14 15.24 14.55 3.99
C TYR A 14 14.23 15.69 3.93
N GLU A 15 14.31 16.56 2.93
CA GLU A 15 13.33 17.64 2.72
C GLU A 15 11.90 17.10 2.64
N LEU A 16 11.70 16.01 1.89
CA LEU A 16 10.43 15.32 1.78
C LEU A 16 9.98 14.73 3.12
N LEU A 17 10.89 14.06 3.84
CA LEU A 17 10.58 13.45 5.13
C LEU A 17 10.14 14.49 6.17
N GLU A 18 10.84 15.62 6.25
CA GLU A 18 10.53 16.72 7.19
C GLU A 18 9.22 17.43 6.85
N ALA A 19 8.86 17.51 5.56
CA ALA A 19 7.61 18.14 5.14
C ALA A 19 6.34 17.33 5.48
N ILE A 20 6.46 16.04 5.81
CA ILE A 20 5.31 15.17 6.13
C ILE A 20 4.91 15.36 7.59
N PRO A 21 3.65 15.76 7.89
CA PRO A 21 3.16 15.91 9.27
C PRO A 21 3.31 14.61 10.09
N LYS A 22 3.88 14.72 11.29
CA LYS A 22 4.11 13.58 12.19
C LYS A 22 3.02 13.48 13.28
N PRO A 23 2.73 12.28 13.81
CA PRO A 23 3.15 10.97 13.28
C PRO A 23 2.43 10.64 11.97
N PHE A 24 2.99 9.74 11.16
CA PHE A 24 2.41 9.33 9.89
C PHE A 24 2.62 7.85 9.55
N ILE A 25 1.72 7.32 8.73
CA ILE A 25 1.87 6.01 8.08
C ILE A 25 2.47 6.23 6.69
N SER A 26 3.55 5.53 6.37
CA SER A 26 3.95 5.34 4.96
C SER A 26 3.17 4.17 4.40
N LEU A 27 2.35 4.44 3.38
CA LEU A 27 1.41 3.51 2.77
C LEU A 27 1.88 3.20 1.35
N HIS A 28 2.34 1.98 1.11
CA HIS A 28 2.74 1.51 -0.21
C HIS A 28 1.55 0.85 -0.93
N LEU A 29 1.09 1.52 -1.99
CA LEU A 29 -0.07 1.11 -2.78
C LEU A 29 0.34 0.84 -4.23
N ARG A 30 0.06 -0.37 -4.70
CA ARG A 30 0.47 -0.85 -6.02
C ARG A 30 -0.76 -1.21 -6.87
N PHE A 31 -1.59 -0.21 -7.18
CA PHE A 31 -2.77 -0.34 -8.05
C PHE A 31 -2.58 0.46 -9.34
N GLU A 32 -1.62 0.03 -10.14
CA GLU A 32 -1.21 0.67 -11.39
C GLU A 32 -1.59 -0.20 -12.61
N PRO A 33 -1.75 0.39 -13.82
CA PRO A 33 -2.23 -0.32 -15.00
C PRO A 33 -1.39 -1.55 -15.36
N ASP A 34 -0.05 -1.43 -15.29
CA ASP A 34 0.90 -2.50 -15.57
C ASP A 34 0.72 -3.69 -14.60
N MET A 35 0.49 -3.40 -13.33
CA MET A 35 0.30 -4.42 -12.29
C MET A 35 -1.06 -5.10 -12.40
N VAL A 36 -2.10 -4.35 -12.71
CA VAL A 36 -3.43 -4.91 -12.98
C VAL A 36 -3.39 -5.80 -14.23
N ALA A 37 -2.81 -5.31 -15.32
CA ALA A 37 -2.61 -6.06 -16.56
C ALA A 37 -1.77 -7.34 -16.34
N TYR A 38 -0.64 -7.23 -15.64
CA TYR A 38 0.24 -8.35 -15.32
C TYR A 38 -0.46 -9.41 -14.46
N SER A 39 -1.26 -8.98 -13.47
CA SER A 39 -2.02 -9.89 -12.62
C SER A 39 -3.20 -10.57 -13.32
N GLN A 40 -3.60 -10.08 -14.51
CA GLN A 40 -4.73 -10.56 -15.30
C GLN A 40 -6.06 -10.56 -14.52
N CYS A 41 -6.19 -9.67 -13.53
CA CYS A 41 -7.38 -9.56 -12.69
C CYS A 41 -8.37 -8.55 -13.26
N GLN A 42 -9.66 -8.90 -13.25
CA GLN A 42 -10.74 -7.97 -13.61
C GLN A 42 -11.30 -7.28 -12.37
N TYR A 43 -11.59 -5.99 -12.47
CA TYR A 43 -12.21 -5.21 -11.41
C TYR A 43 -13.48 -4.55 -11.93
N SER A 44 -14.50 -4.48 -11.08
CA SER A 44 -15.75 -3.77 -11.35
C SER A 44 -15.67 -2.35 -10.81
N GLY A 45 -16.37 -1.42 -11.45
CA GLY A 45 -16.50 -0.03 -10.96
C GLY A 45 -15.26 0.84 -11.20
N LEU A 46 -14.36 0.44 -12.09
CA LEU A 46 -13.26 1.28 -12.55
C LEU A 46 -13.79 2.41 -13.46
N SER A 47 -13.14 3.57 -13.41
CA SER A 47 -13.40 4.64 -14.36
C SER A 47 -13.04 4.24 -15.79
N SER A 48 -13.67 4.87 -16.78
CA SER A 48 -13.37 4.63 -18.20
C SER A 48 -11.92 4.98 -18.55
N ALA A 49 -11.30 5.93 -17.84
CA ALA A 49 -9.89 6.26 -17.99
C ALA A 49 -8.99 5.11 -17.50
N SER A 50 -9.25 4.57 -16.30
CA SER A 50 -8.52 3.42 -15.75
C SER A 50 -8.66 2.17 -16.62
N ILE A 51 -9.84 1.91 -17.18
CA ILE A 51 -10.04 0.77 -18.10
C ILE A 51 -9.13 0.92 -19.32
N LYS A 52 -9.11 2.11 -19.95
CA LYS A 52 -8.27 2.37 -21.13
C LYS A 52 -6.77 2.22 -20.84
N THR A 53 -6.30 2.69 -19.69
CA THR A 53 -4.87 2.55 -19.34
C THR A 53 -4.48 1.10 -19.06
N ILE A 54 -5.38 0.32 -18.44
CA ILE A 54 -5.19 -1.13 -18.25
C ILE A 54 -5.12 -1.84 -19.61
N GLU A 55 -6.06 -1.57 -20.51
CA GLU A 55 -6.10 -2.15 -21.86
C GLU A 55 -4.81 -1.84 -22.64
N ALA A 56 -4.30 -0.61 -22.53
CA ALA A 56 -3.03 -0.23 -23.15
C ALA A 56 -1.82 -0.98 -22.56
N ALA A 57 -1.84 -1.31 -21.27
CA ALA A 57 -0.78 -2.07 -20.59
C ALA A 57 -0.91 -3.60 -20.76
N GLN A 58 -2.04 -4.06 -21.30
CA GLN A 58 -2.43 -5.47 -21.31
C GLN A 58 -1.62 -6.33 -22.28
N GLY A 59 -1.23 -5.77 -23.43
CA GLY A 59 -0.61 -6.53 -24.52
C GLY A 59 -1.45 -7.77 -24.88
N ASP A 60 -0.81 -8.92 -25.03
CA ASP A 60 -1.50 -10.19 -25.38
C ASP A 60 -2.15 -10.90 -24.17
N ARG A 61 -2.04 -10.34 -22.96
CA ARG A 61 -2.48 -11.02 -21.72
C ARG A 61 -3.99 -10.87 -21.51
N LYS A 62 -4.76 -11.90 -21.79
CA LYS A 62 -6.21 -11.88 -21.50
C LYS A 62 -6.50 -11.98 -20.00
N PRO A 63 -7.53 -11.31 -19.46
CA PRO A 63 -7.88 -11.46 -18.06
C PRO A 63 -8.35 -12.88 -17.76
N TRP A 64 -8.11 -13.34 -16.53
CA TRP A 64 -8.73 -14.57 -16.05
C TRP A 64 -10.24 -14.37 -15.91
N THR A 65 -11.02 -15.39 -16.26
CA THR A 65 -12.49 -15.39 -16.14
C THR A 65 -12.98 -16.61 -15.35
N GLY A 66 -14.24 -16.57 -14.92
CA GLY A 66 -14.91 -17.68 -14.24
C GLY A 66 -14.19 -18.15 -12.97
N GLU A 67 -14.13 -19.47 -12.80
CA GLU A 67 -13.53 -20.11 -11.62
C GLU A 67 -12.03 -19.77 -11.47
N LEU A 68 -11.30 -19.71 -12.57
CA LEU A 68 -9.87 -19.42 -12.56
C LEU A 68 -9.57 -18.02 -12.02
N ALA A 69 -10.40 -17.03 -12.37
CA ALA A 69 -10.30 -15.68 -11.80
C ALA A 69 -10.50 -15.68 -10.28
N CYS A 70 -11.47 -16.46 -9.79
CA CYS A 70 -11.75 -16.60 -8.37
C CYS A 70 -10.56 -17.25 -7.63
N ILE A 71 -10.05 -18.38 -8.15
CA ILE A 71 -8.88 -19.06 -7.57
C ILE A 71 -7.65 -18.14 -7.57
N TRP A 72 -7.41 -17.41 -8.65
CA TRP A 72 -6.27 -16.51 -8.77
C TRP A 72 -6.31 -15.38 -7.74
N ARG A 73 -7.49 -14.77 -7.56
CA ARG A 73 -7.71 -13.73 -6.54
C ARG A 73 -7.54 -14.28 -5.12
N LYS A 74 -8.09 -15.46 -4.82
CA LYS A 74 -7.94 -16.15 -3.52
C LYS A 74 -6.50 -16.56 -3.21
N ARG A 75 -5.66 -16.75 -4.23
CA ARG A 75 -4.21 -16.92 -4.05
C ARG A 75 -3.47 -15.62 -3.71
N GLY A 76 -4.18 -14.50 -3.55
CA GLY A 76 -3.61 -13.19 -3.27
C GLY A 76 -2.77 -12.66 -4.43
N LYS A 77 -3.14 -12.98 -5.68
CA LYS A 77 -2.40 -12.53 -6.87
C LYS A 77 -2.87 -11.18 -7.42
N CYS A 78 -4.12 -10.82 -7.14
CA CYS A 78 -4.67 -9.53 -7.54
C CYS A 78 -4.23 -8.41 -6.57
N PRO A 79 -3.83 -7.23 -7.07
CA PRO A 79 -3.74 -6.01 -6.28
C PRO A 79 -5.04 -5.67 -5.52
N LEU A 80 -4.95 -4.86 -4.45
CA LEU A 80 -6.13 -4.29 -3.80
C LEU A 80 -6.47 -2.95 -4.45
N MET A 81 -7.75 -2.67 -4.65
CA MET A 81 -8.17 -1.34 -5.06
C MET A 81 -7.98 -0.34 -3.90
N PRO A 82 -7.82 0.96 -4.18
CA PRO A 82 -7.70 1.97 -3.13
C PRO A 82 -8.89 1.98 -2.15
N ASN A 83 -10.11 1.72 -2.63
CA ASN A 83 -11.31 1.53 -1.79
C ASN A 83 -11.20 0.30 -0.86
N ASP A 84 -10.72 -0.83 -1.38
CA ASP A 84 -10.52 -2.05 -0.58
C ASP A 84 -9.48 -1.83 0.51
N MET A 85 -8.40 -1.10 0.17
CA MET A 85 -7.37 -0.70 1.10
C MET A 85 -7.95 0.19 2.20
N ALA A 86 -8.69 1.25 1.86
CA ALA A 86 -9.32 2.13 2.83
C ALA A 86 -10.21 1.36 3.82
N PHE A 87 -11.00 0.41 3.29
CA PHE A 87 -11.85 -0.46 4.09
C PHE A 87 -11.03 -1.35 5.05
N ILE A 88 -9.94 -1.96 4.58
CA ILE A 88 -9.07 -2.77 5.44
C ILE A 88 -8.44 -1.89 6.53
N LEU A 89 -7.97 -0.68 6.21
CA LEU A 89 -7.41 0.22 7.22
C LEU A 89 -8.45 0.59 8.31
N GLN A 90 -9.71 0.79 7.91
CA GLN A 90 -10.82 0.99 8.86
C GLN A 90 -11.10 -0.26 9.71
N ALA A 91 -11.07 -1.45 9.10
CA ALA A 91 -11.17 -2.72 9.83
C ALA A 91 -10.04 -2.89 10.85
N LEU A 92 -8.87 -2.30 10.57
CA LEU A 92 -7.72 -2.20 11.45
C LEU A 92 -7.78 -1.05 12.46
N SER A 93 -8.94 -0.39 12.58
CA SER A 93 -9.16 0.72 13.51
C SER A 93 -8.15 1.87 13.34
N ILE A 94 -7.63 2.07 12.12
CA ILE A 94 -6.79 3.22 11.80
C ILE A 94 -7.72 4.44 11.67
N PRO A 95 -7.50 5.52 12.46
CA PRO A 95 -8.34 6.70 12.40
C PRO A 95 -8.30 7.39 11.04
N THR A 96 -9.44 7.88 10.56
CA THR A 96 -9.54 8.53 9.23
C THR A 96 -8.80 9.87 9.13
N ASN A 97 -8.46 10.49 10.26
CA ASN A 97 -7.62 11.69 10.34
C ASN A 97 -6.10 11.39 10.43
N THR A 98 -5.69 10.11 10.26
CA THR A 98 -4.28 9.72 10.26
C THR A 98 -3.53 10.38 9.10
N ASN A 99 -2.36 10.96 9.35
CA ASN A 99 -1.47 11.43 8.29
C ASN A 99 -0.91 10.24 7.52
N ILE A 100 -1.09 10.23 6.20
CA ILE A 100 -0.64 9.16 5.32
C ILE A 100 0.30 9.75 4.28
N TYR A 101 1.53 9.26 4.23
CA TYR A 101 2.39 9.41 3.06
C TYR A 101 2.10 8.26 2.10
N LEU A 102 1.59 8.58 0.91
CA LEU A 102 1.28 7.60 -0.11
C LEU A 102 2.51 7.36 -1.00
N ALA A 103 3.20 6.25 -0.75
CA ALA A 103 4.23 5.70 -1.61
C ALA A 103 3.56 4.94 -2.77
N ALA A 104 3.37 5.61 -3.90
CA ALA A 104 2.80 4.99 -5.11
C ALA A 104 3.44 5.60 -6.38
N GLY A 105 3.47 4.86 -7.48
CA GLY A 105 3.92 5.41 -8.76
C GLY A 105 2.99 6.48 -9.31
N ASP A 106 3.45 7.20 -10.34
CA ASP A 106 2.66 8.26 -10.99
C ASP A 106 1.41 7.72 -11.72
N GLY A 107 1.35 6.40 -11.95
CA GLY A 107 0.23 5.73 -12.63
C GLY A 107 -0.86 5.19 -11.69
N LEU A 108 -0.86 5.56 -10.40
CA LEU A 108 -1.86 5.07 -9.46
C LEU A 108 -3.28 5.42 -9.93
N MET A 109 -4.14 4.40 -10.03
CA MET A 109 -5.53 4.57 -10.44
C MET A 109 -6.48 4.63 -9.24
N GLU A 110 -7.64 5.27 -9.41
CA GLU A 110 -8.77 5.26 -8.46
C GLU A 110 -8.43 5.77 -7.05
N ILE A 111 -7.49 6.72 -6.94
CA ILE A 111 -6.99 7.26 -5.67
C ILE A 111 -8.12 7.81 -4.77
N GLU A 112 -9.20 8.28 -5.37
CA GLU A 112 -10.41 8.78 -4.70
C GLU A 112 -11.01 7.75 -3.75
N GLY A 113 -10.81 6.46 -4.02
CA GLY A 113 -11.26 5.40 -3.13
C GLY A 113 -10.54 5.38 -1.78
N LEU A 114 -9.32 5.92 -1.71
CA LEU A 114 -8.60 6.14 -0.46
C LEU A 114 -8.89 7.52 0.12
N THR A 115 -8.80 8.57 -0.70
CA THR A 115 -8.83 9.96 -0.23
C THR A 115 -10.22 10.46 0.16
N SER A 116 -11.28 9.79 -0.28
CA SER A 116 -12.65 10.02 0.22
C SER A 116 -12.84 9.59 1.68
N VAL A 117 -11.99 8.69 2.19
CA VAL A 117 -12.04 8.18 3.57
C VAL A 117 -10.94 8.80 4.43
N TYR A 118 -9.71 8.87 3.91
CA TYR A 118 -8.56 9.44 4.61
C TYR A 118 -8.20 10.79 3.98
N THR A 119 -8.44 11.88 4.72
CA THR A 119 -8.30 13.23 4.17
C THR A 119 -6.87 13.76 4.24
N ASN A 120 -6.04 13.21 5.13
CA ASN A 120 -4.68 13.68 5.39
C ASN A 120 -3.64 12.86 4.60
N VAL A 121 -3.89 12.68 3.30
CA VAL A 121 -3.01 11.93 2.39
C VAL A 121 -2.11 12.89 1.63
N VAL A 122 -0.80 12.70 1.76
CA VAL A 122 0.24 13.46 1.04
C VAL A 122 1.04 12.52 0.15
N THR A 123 1.47 13.02 -1.00
CA THR A 123 2.35 12.32 -1.95
C THR A 123 3.65 13.07 -2.11
N LYS A 124 4.70 12.40 -2.61
CA LYS A 124 5.93 13.07 -3.05
C LYS A 124 5.66 14.22 -4.03
N SER A 125 4.70 14.08 -4.96
CA SER A 125 4.36 15.12 -5.93
C SER A 125 3.65 16.32 -5.32
N SER A 126 2.93 16.13 -4.21
CA SER A 126 2.30 17.24 -3.47
C SER A 126 3.30 18.04 -2.63
N LEU A 127 4.40 17.41 -2.20
CA LEU A 127 5.39 18.02 -1.29
C LEU A 127 6.65 18.51 -2.01
N LEU A 128 7.04 17.84 -3.09
CA LEU A 128 8.15 18.23 -3.97
C LEU A 128 7.56 18.65 -5.31
N SER A 129 7.49 19.95 -5.57
CA SER A 129 7.04 20.50 -6.85
C SER A 129 8.19 21.22 -7.56
N GLY A 130 8.10 21.31 -8.89
CA GLY A 130 9.09 22.00 -9.74
C GLY A 130 9.63 21.13 -10.89
N GLU A 131 10.23 21.77 -11.90
CA GLU A 131 10.71 21.13 -13.14
C GLU A 131 11.73 20.00 -12.89
N TYR A 132 12.53 20.12 -11.84
CA TYR A 132 13.48 19.07 -11.46
C TYR A 132 12.78 17.80 -10.95
N PHE A 133 11.63 17.93 -10.28
CA PHE A 133 10.87 16.76 -9.80
C PHE A 133 10.09 16.10 -10.94
N THR A 134 9.53 16.88 -11.87
CA THR A 134 8.79 16.35 -13.03
C THR A 134 9.71 15.60 -13.99
N SER A 135 10.95 16.05 -14.18
CA SER A 135 11.97 15.39 -15.00
C SER A 135 12.64 14.18 -14.33
N MET A 136 12.32 13.89 -13.07
CA MET A 136 12.94 12.81 -12.31
C MET A 136 12.46 11.43 -12.81
N HIS A 137 13.40 10.53 -13.11
CA HIS A 137 13.10 9.15 -13.51
C HIS A 137 12.36 8.38 -12.41
N GLY A 138 11.50 7.43 -12.80
CA GLY A 138 10.67 6.63 -11.88
C GLY A 138 11.48 5.95 -10.77
N ASN A 139 12.63 5.35 -11.10
CA ASN A 139 13.54 4.73 -10.11
C ASN A 139 14.02 5.73 -9.03
N THR A 140 14.26 6.98 -9.42
CA THR A 140 14.72 8.02 -8.49
C THR A 140 13.56 8.45 -7.57
N LYS A 141 12.33 8.52 -8.10
CA LYS A 141 11.14 8.75 -7.28
C LYS A 141 10.87 7.59 -6.30
N ALA A 142 11.02 6.34 -6.74
CA ALA A 142 10.89 5.16 -5.89
C ALA A 142 11.94 5.14 -4.76
N ALA A 143 13.15 5.63 -5.02
CA ALA A 143 14.18 5.78 -4.00
C ALA A 143 13.81 6.81 -2.91
N LEU A 144 13.06 7.87 -3.26
CA LEU A 144 12.48 8.80 -2.28
C LEU A 144 11.42 8.10 -1.42
N ASP A 145 10.50 7.36 -2.05
CA ASP A 145 9.48 6.60 -1.34
C ASP A 145 10.09 5.59 -0.36
N TYR A 146 11.18 4.93 -0.78
CA TYR A 146 11.94 4.01 0.08
C TYR A 146 12.50 4.72 1.29
N HIS A 147 13.17 5.86 1.10
CA HIS A 147 13.76 6.63 2.20
C HIS A 147 12.69 7.09 3.20
N VAL A 148 11.55 7.59 2.73
CA VAL A 148 10.45 7.98 3.61
C VAL A 148 9.89 6.76 4.37
N SER A 149 9.74 5.62 3.69
CA SER A 149 9.16 4.40 4.28
C SER A 149 10.02 3.77 5.38
N ILE A 150 11.35 3.78 5.23
CA ILE A 150 12.26 3.27 6.28
C ILE A 150 12.42 4.22 7.47
N ASN A 151 11.86 5.43 7.40
CA ASN A 151 11.92 6.44 8.45
C ASN A 151 10.52 6.83 8.99
N SER A 152 9.45 6.16 8.56
CA SER A 152 8.09 6.48 9.02
C SER A 152 7.76 5.88 10.38
N ASP A 153 6.78 6.47 11.09
CA ASP A 153 6.30 5.95 12.38
C ASP A 153 5.68 4.54 12.23
N SER A 154 5.02 4.30 11.10
CA SER A 154 4.47 3.00 10.73
C SER A 154 4.53 2.80 9.21
N TYR A 155 4.63 1.55 8.78
CA TYR A 155 4.63 1.18 7.37
C TYR A 155 3.52 0.17 7.09
N VAL A 156 2.75 0.42 6.03
CA VAL A 156 1.70 -0.48 5.57
C VAL A 156 1.89 -0.69 4.07
N ALA A 157 1.83 -1.94 3.61
CA ALA A 157 1.91 -2.25 2.19
C ALA A 157 0.82 -3.23 1.75
N THR A 158 0.36 -3.07 0.51
CA THR A 158 -0.65 -3.96 -0.10
C THR A 158 -0.04 -5.16 -0.80
N TYR A 159 1.20 -5.06 -1.23
CA TYR A 159 1.87 -6.06 -2.02
C TYR A 159 3.27 -6.25 -1.46
N PHE A 160 3.71 -7.50 -1.25
CA PHE A 160 5.04 -7.78 -0.76
C PHE A 160 6.01 -7.94 -1.94
N GLU A 161 6.48 -6.81 -2.48
CA GLU A 161 7.44 -6.76 -3.58
C GLU A 161 8.88 -6.60 -3.06
N ASN A 162 9.82 -6.32 -3.97
CA ASN A 162 11.23 -6.17 -3.61
C ASN A 162 11.47 -4.94 -2.71
N MET A 163 10.76 -3.84 -2.97
CA MET A 163 10.85 -2.65 -2.12
C MET A 163 10.37 -2.96 -0.70
N ASP A 164 9.25 -3.66 -0.55
CA ASP A 164 8.63 -3.99 0.74
C ASP A 164 9.55 -4.86 1.61
N LYS A 165 10.24 -5.83 0.99
CA LYS A 165 11.28 -6.65 1.65
C LYS A 165 12.41 -5.78 2.20
N MET A 166 12.90 -4.85 1.38
CA MET A 166 13.98 -3.95 1.79
C MET A 166 13.53 -3.00 2.90
N VAL A 167 12.31 -2.46 2.80
CA VAL A 167 11.73 -1.58 3.82
C VAL A 167 11.58 -2.33 5.14
N ALA A 168 11.00 -3.53 5.12
CA ALA A 168 10.87 -4.35 6.33
C ALA A 168 12.23 -4.61 7.00
N ALA A 169 13.21 -5.08 6.23
CA ALA A 169 14.54 -5.37 6.74
C ALA A 169 15.21 -4.13 7.36
N MET A 170 15.15 -2.97 6.69
CA MET A 170 15.77 -1.74 7.19
C MET A 170 15.04 -1.15 8.38
N ARG A 171 13.71 -1.25 8.43
CA ARG A 171 12.92 -0.82 9.60
C ARG A 171 13.33 -1.65 10.82
N VAL A 172 13.39 -2.98 10.69
CA VAL A 172 13.87 -3.88 11.75
C VAL A 172 15.29 -3.51 12.20
N PHE A 173 16.21 -3.28 11.25
CA PHE A 173 17.58 -2.85 11.55
C PHE A 173 17.63 -1.54 12.35
N LYS A 174 16.68 -0.62 12.12
CA LYS A 174 16.54 0.66 12.83
C LYS A 174 15.78 0.57 14.16
N GLY A 175 15.31 -0.61 14.56
CA GLY A 175 14.43 -0.76 15.72
C GLY A 175 13.03 -0.16 15.51
N LEU A 176 12.63 0.05 14.25
CA LEU A 176 11.27 0.42 13.86
C LEU A 176 10.56 -0.83 13.42
N TYR A 177 9.52 -1.23 14.12
CA TYR A 177 8.86 -2.47 13.76
C TYR A 177 7.34 -2.36 13.60
N LYS A 178 6.74 -1.17 13.69
CA LYS A 178 5.37 -1.00 13.19
C LYS A 178 5.33 -1.15 11.65
N THR A 179 5.19 -2.37 11.16
CA THR A 179 5.26 -2.77 9.74
C THR A 179 4.17 -3.80 9.51
N LEU A 180 3.23 -3.53 8.59
CA LEU A 180 2.09 -4.38 8.31
C LEU A 180 1.94 -4.64 6.81
N PHE A 181 1.73 -5.91 6.45
CA PHE A 181 1.38 -6.33 5.11
C PHE A 181 -0.09 -6.73 5.06
N LEU A 182 -0.87 -6.06 4.22
CA LEU A 182 -2.29 -6.36 4.12
C LEU A 182 -2.51 -7.70 3.40
N SER A 183 -3.34 -8.56 4.01
CA SER A 183 -3.64 -9.90 3.51
C SER A 183 -4.69 -9.84 2.41
N ARG A 184 -4.23 -9.66 1.17
CA ARG A 184 -5.06 -9.69 -0.05
C ARG A 184 -5.83 -10.99 -0.21
N ARG A 185 -5.20 -12.09 0.22
CA ARG A 185 -5.83 -13.41 0.28
C ARG A 185 -7.01 -13.41 1.24
N ALA A 186 -6.83 -12.95 2.49
CA ALA A 186 -7.92 -12.91 3.46
C ALA A 186 -9.09 -12.06 2.94
N PHE A 187 -8.79 -10.88 2.36
CA PHE A 187 -9.80 -10.04 1.75
C PHE A 187 -10.56 -10.76 0.62
N ALA A 188 -9.86 -11.41 -0.30
CA ALA A 188 -10.46 -12.19 -1.37
C ALA A 188 -11.30 -13.38 -0.86
N ASP A 189 -10.77 -14.12 0.11
CA ASP A 189 -11.42 -15.30 0.68
C ASP A 189 -12.73 -14.90 1.38
N PHE A 190 -12.70 -13.87 2.24
CA PHE A 190 -13.90 -13.41 2.97
C PHE A 190 -14.94 -12.77 2.05
N THR A 191 -14.51 -11.92 1.11
CA THR A 191 -15.46 -11.31 0.17
C THR A 191 -16.13 -12.33 -0.74
N SER A 192 -15.42 -13.40 -1.12
CA SER A 192 -15.99 -14.52 -1.91
C SER A 192 -17.00 -15.37 -1.13
N GLN A 193 -16.90 -15.39 0.19
CA GLN A 193 -17.85 -16.07 1.09
C GLN A 193 -19.10 -15.21 1.36
N GLY A 194 -19.16 -14.00 0.78
CA GLY A 194 -20.29 -13.09 0.95
C GLY A 194 -20.20 -12.18 2.17
N LEU A 195 -19.10 -12.21 2.94
CA LEU A 195 -18.93 -11.31 4.09
C LEU A 195 -18.90 -9.86 3.62
N ARG A 196 -19.63 -8.98 4.32
CA ARG A 196 -19.72 -7.54 4.05
C ARG A 196 -19.79 -6.77 5.37
N GLY A 197 -19.61 -5.45 5.28
CA GLY A 197 -19.79 -4.53 6.42
C GLY A 197 -19.03 -4.98 7.67
N ARG A 198 -19.72 -5.02 8.82
CA ARG A 198 -19.14 -5.34 10.12
C ARG A 198 -18.53 -6.74 10.18
N GLU A 199 -19.17 -7.74 9.58
CA GLU A 199 -18.66 -9.13 9.59
C GLU A 199 -17.33 -9.24 8.85
N LEU A 200 -17.23 -8.57 7.70
CA LEU A 200 -15.97 -8.50 6.96
C LEU A 200 -14.89 -7.75 7.75
N MET A 201 -15.24 -6.63 8.40
CA MET A 201 -14.29 -5.89 9.24
C MET A 201 -13.74 -6.77 10.37
N GLN A 202 -14.61 -7.51 11.07
CA GLN A 202 -14.21 -8.41 12.15
C GLN A 202 -13.31 -9.56 11.65
N ALA A 203 -13.65 -10.16 10.51
CA ALA A 203 -12.84 -11.21 9.91
C ALA A 203 -11.46 -10.71 9.48
N LEU A 204 -11.40 -9.52 8.85
CA LEU A 204 -10.14 -8.88 8.45
C LEU A 204 -9.29 -8.50 9.66
N TRP A 205 -9.89 -7.89 10.69
CA TRP A 205 -9.22 -7.57 11.94
C TRP A 205 -8.55 -8.81 12.55
N LYS A 206 -9.32 -9.90 12.66
CA LYS A 206 -8.81 -11.18 13.18
C LYS A 206 -7.68 -11.72 12.30
N ALA A 207 -7.87 -11.78 10.98
CA ALA A 207 -6.86 -12.32 10.08
C ALA A 207 -5.53 -11.56 10.15
N HIS A 208 -5.57 -10.22 10.14
CA HIS A 208 -4.34 -9.41 10.21
C HIS A 208 -3.71 -9.46 11.61
N ARG A 209 -4.51 -9.56 12.68
CA ARG A 209 -4.01 -9.77 14.05
C ARG A 209 -3.30 -11.12 14.17
N ASP A 210 -3.87 -12.19 13.61
CA ASP A 210 -3.32 -13.53 13.69
C ASP A 210 -2.04 -13.66 12.84
N ASP A 211 -2.04 -13.11 11.61
CA ASP A 211 -0.84 -13.05 10.75
C ASP A 211 0.30 -12.26 11.43
N TYR A 212 -0.06 -11.24 12.22
CA TYR A 212 0.86 -10.47 13.03
C TYR A 212 1.43 -11.27 14.23
N VAL A 213 0.63 -12.12 14.89
CA VAL A 213 1.07 -12.97 16.01
C VAL A 213 1.94 -14.16 15.53
N ILE A 214 1.69 -14.68 14.33
CA ILE A 214 2.37 -15.87 13.79
C ILE A 214 3.75 -15.55 13.18
N GLY A 215 4.18 -14.28 13.16
CA GLY A 215 5.57 -13.94 12.87
C GLY A 215 6.01 -14.30 11.45
N ARG A 216 5.19 -13.97 10.43
CA ARG A 216 5.75 -13.71 9.10
C ARG A 216 6.48 -12.36 9.12
N GLU A 217 7.74 -12.42 9.54
CA GLU A 217 8.82 -11.43 9.33
C GLU A 217 8.53 -9.95 9.57
N SER A 218 8.01 -9.54 10.74
CA SER A 218 8.31 -8.24 11.42
C SER A 218 7.57 -8.15 12.77
N ALA A 219 8.27 -7.87 13.88
CA ALA A 219 7.69 -7.52 15.21
C ALA A 219 6.77 -6.27 15.09
N LEU A 220 5.84 -5.88 16.00
CA LEU A 220 5.98 -4.93 17.15
C LEU A 220 4.63 -4.23 17.53
N PRO A 221 4.56 -3.48 18.66
CA PRO A 221 4.33 -3.78 20.08
C PRO A 221 2.88 -3.43 20.54
N ASP A 222 2.66 -3.33 21.85
CA ASP A 222 1.42 -3.14 22.63
C ASP A 222 0.39 -2.06 22.21
N CYS A 223 0.55 -1.33 21.10
CA CYS A 223 -0.41 -0.30 20.68
C CYS A 223 -1.72 -0.82 20.05
N PHE A 224 -1.87 -2.14 19.85
CA PHE A 224 -3.12 -2.76 19.36
C PHE A 224 -3.86 -3.58 20.43
N ARG A 225 -3.40 -3.56 21.68
CA ARG A 225 -4.20 -4.07 22.80
C ARG A 225 -5.11 -2.95 23.27
N GLU A 226 -6.41 -3.15 23.10
CA GLU A 226 -7.42 -2.44 23.88
C GLU A 226 -7.02 -2.48 25.36
N VAL A 227 -6.93 -1.30 25.97
CA VAL A 227 -7.02 -1.18 27.42
C VAL A 227 -8.35 -1.81 27.80
N LYS A 228 -8.29 -2.96 28.49
CA LYS A 228 -9.46 -3.49 29.19
C LYS A 228 -9.89 -2.43 30.20
N LEU A 229 -11.15 -2.00 30.11
CA LEU A 229 -11.91 -1.64 31.30
C LEU A 229 -12.31 -2.93 32.02
#